data_AF-B2ZNF9-F1
#
_entry.id   AF-B2ZNF9-F1
#
_cell.length_a   1.000
_cell.length_b   1.000
_cell.length_c   1.000
_cell.angle_alpha   90.00
_cell.angle_beta   90.00
_cell.angle_gamma   90.00
#
_symmetry.space_group_name_H-M   'P 1'
#
loop_
_entity.id
_entity.type
_entity.pdbx_description
1 polymer ?
#
loop_
_entity_poly.entity_id
_entity_poly.type
_entity_poly.pdbx_seq_one_letter_code
_entity_poly.pdbx_strand_id
1 'polypeptide(L)'
;RLRAIAASLATAGIFPGRCRSIPAREITREELLRVHSDENINSVQLSSQCVASYFTPDTYANKDSALAARLAAGLCADLASAVYSGRAKNGFALVRP
;
A
#
# COMPACT_ATOMS: atom_id res chain seq x y z
N ARG A 1 -6.28 -11.68 5.49
CA ARG A 1 -6.11 -11.74 4.01
C ARG A 1 -4.64 -11.78 3.58
N LEU A 2 -3.80 -10.75 3.81
CA LEU A 2 -2.38 -10.77 3.34
C LEU A 2 -1.56 -11.95 3.89
N ARG A 3 -1.69 -12.26 5.19
CA ARG A 3 -0.97 -13.38 5.82
C ARG A 3 -1.19 -14.70 5.11
N ALA A 4 -2.43 -15.00 4.70
CA ALA A 4 -2.76 -16.24 3.99
C ALA A 4 -2.11 -16.31 2.59
N ILE A 5 -2.14 -15.20 1.84
CA ILE A 5 -1.48 -15.13 0.53
C ILE A 5 0.04 -15.24 0.70
N ALA A 6 0.63 -14.51 1.64
CA ALA A 6 2.07 -14.57 1.92
C ALA A 6 2.52 -15.98 2.32
N ALA A 7 1.75 -16.66 3.18
CA ALA A 7 2.03 -18.05 3.55
C ALA A 7 1.96 -18.99 2.34
N SER A 8 0.93 -18.86 1.50
CA SER A 8 0.80 -19.65 0.27
C SER A 8 1.95 -19.42 -0.71
N LEU A 9 2.39 -18.16 -0.88
CA LEU A 9 3.52 -17.82 -1.74
C LEU A 9 4.84 -18.39 -1.20
N ALA A 10 5.00 -18.40 0.12
CA ALA A 10 6.18 -18.98 0.77
C ALA A 10 6.21 -20.50 0.60
N THR A 11 5.09 -21.20 0.86
CA THR A 11 4.99 -22.65 0.67
C THR A 11 5.26 -23.06 -0.78
N ALA A 12 4.83 -22.26 -1.76
CA ALA A 12 5.08 -22.51 -3.19
C ALA A 12 6.49 -22.08 -3.68
N GLY A 13 7.36 -21.58 -2.79
CA GLY A 13 8.70 -21.08 -3.14
C GLY A 13 8.66 -19.93 -4.16
N ILE A 14 7.58 -19.14 -4.17
CA ILE A 14 7.43 -17.98 -5.05
C ILE A 14 8.07 -16.77 -4.40
N PHE A 15 7.70 -16.49 -3.14
CA PHE A 15 8.23 -15.37 -2.38
C PHE A 15 8.32 -15.70 -0.88
N PRO A 16 9.50 -15.58 -0.25
CA PRO A 16 10.81 -15.32 -0.89
C PRO A 16 11.24 -16.46 -1.83
N GLY A 17 12.08 -16.16 -2.81
CA GLY A 17 12.58 -17.16 -3.76
C GLY A 17 12.67 -16.62 -5.18
N ARG A 18 11.65 -16.91 -5.99
CA ARG A 18 11.62 -16.59 -7.43
C ARG A 18 11.32 -15.11 -7.73
N CYS A 19 10.68 -14.40 -6.80
CA CYS A 19 10.37 -12.98 -6.94
C CYS A 19 11.41 -12.11 -6.21
N ARG A 20 11.72 -10.94 -6.79
CA ARG A 20 12.54 -9.90 -6.15
C ARG A 20 11.66 -9.01 -5.28
N SER A 21 12.17 -8.62 -4.10
CA SER A 21 11.49 -7.68 -3.22
C SER A 21 11.75 -6.23 -3.67
N ILE A 22 10.72 -5.39 -3.62
CA ILE A 22 10.84 -3.93 -3.65
C ILE A 22 10.70 -3.43 -2.22
N PRO A 23 11.60 -2.57 -1.71
CA PRO A 23 11.47 -2.02 -0.37
C PRO A 23 10.19 -1.18 -0.27
N ALA A 24 9.46 -1.36 0.82
CA ALA A 24 8.28 -0.54 1.08
C ALA A 24 8.70 0.87 1.48
N ARG A 25 8.05 1.87 0.88
CA ARG A 25 8.11 3.27 1.30
C ARG A 25 6.70 3.81 1.44
N GLU A 26 6.56 4.87 2.22
CA GLU A 26 5.35 5.67 2.18
C GLU A 26 5.30 6.45 0.87
N ILE A 27 4.13 6.48 0.24
CA ILE A 27 3.85 7.41 -0.84
C ILE A 27 3.98 8.84 -0.33
N THR A 28 4.52 9.76 -1.13
CA THR A 28 4.60 11.17 -0.71
C THR A 28 3.25 11.88 -0.90
N ARG A 29 3.09 13.03 -0.23
CA ARG A 29 1.89 13.85 -0.38
C ARG A 29 1.75 14.36 -1.81
N GLU A 30 2.85 14.77 -2.44
CA GLU A 30 2.88 15.30 -3.81
C GLU A 30 2.43 14.23 -4.81
N GLU A 31 2.81 12.98 -4.59
CA GLU A 31 2.35 11.85 -5.41
C GLU A 31 0.85 11.59 -5.22
N LEU A 32 0.35 11.64 -3.99
CA LEU A 32 -1.08 11.48 -3.70
C LEU A 32 -1.93 12.60 -4.31
N LEU A 33 -1.44 13.84 -4.29
CA LEU A 33 -2.13 15.00 -4.87
C LEU A 33 -2.32 14.91 -6.39
N ARG A 34 -1.63 14.01 -7.08
CA ARG A 34 -1.87 13.75 -8.50
C ARG A 34 -3.20 13.03 -8.77
N VAL A 35 -3.83 12.45 -7.74
CA VAL A 35 -5.06 11.65 -7.85
C VAL A 35 -6.15 12.14 -6.90
N HIS A 36 -5.77 12.58 -5.69
CA HIS A 36 -6.70 12.94 -4.62
C HIS A 36 -6.65 14.43 -4.28
N SER A 37 -7.77 14.97 -3.79
CA SER A 37 -7.79 16.33 -3.23
C SER A 37 -7.05 16.41 -1.89
N ASP A 38 -6.64 17.62 -1.54
CA ASP A 38 -5.97 17.91 -0.26
C ASP A 38 -6.86 17.53 0.93
N GLU A 39 -8.18 17.80 0.84
CA GLU A 39 -9.14 17.43 1.89
C GLU A 39 -9.20 15.92 2.12
N ASN A 40 -9.20 15.12 1.05
CA ASN A 40 -9.26 13.66 1.18
C ASN A 40 -7.98 13.12 1.84
N ILE A 41 -6.81 13.62 1.46
CA ILE A 41 -5.53 13.20 2.05
C ILE A 41 -5.51 13.56 3.55
N ASN A 42 -5.97 14.75 3.90
CA ASN A 42 -6.03 15.20 5.30
C ASN A 42 -7.04 14.39 6.11
N SER A 43 -8.21 14.09 5.55
CA SER A 43 -9.22 13.21 6.16
C SER A 43 -8.62 11.85 6.54
N VAL A 44 -7.89 11.22 5.62
CA VAL A 44 -7.22 9.95 5.90
C VAL A 44 -6.11 10.12 6.95
N GLN A 45 -5.32 11.19 6.89
CA GLN A 45 -4.27 11.44 7.89
C GLN A 45 -4.83 11.65 9.29
N LEU A 46 -5.95 12.35 9.44
CA LEU A 46 -6.58 12.61 10.73
C LEU A 46 -7.07 11.33 11.42
N SER A 47 -7.40 10.28 10.64
CA SER A 47 -7.75 8.97 11.22
C SER A 47 -6.65 8.38 12.11
N SER A 48 -5.39 8.78 11.91
CA SER A 48 -4.27 8.30 12.73
C SER A 48 -4.34 8.79 14.18
N GLN A 49 -5.11 9.84 14.46
CA GLN A 49 -5.28 10.46 15.77
C GLN A 49 -6.47 9.89 16.55
N CYS A 50 -7.30 9.06 15.89
CA CYS A 50 -8.48 8.46 16.47
C CYS A 50 -8.21 7.00 16.85
N VAL A 51 -8.88 6.52 17.90
CA VAL A 51 -8.87 5.08 18.25
C VAL A 51 -9.55 4.28 17.13
N ALA A 52 -10.67 4.79 16.62
CA ALA A 52 -11.36 4.30 15.44
C ALA A 52 -12.09 5.46 14.74
N SER A 53 -12.19 5.40 13.43
CA SER A 53 -12.96 6.33 12.59
C SER A 53 -13.63 5.58 11.46
N TYR A 54 -14.70 6.15 10.91
CA TYR A 54 -15.44 5.61 9.78
C TYR A 54 -15.62 6.72 8.75
N PHE A 55 -15.16 6.49 7.51
CA PHE A 55 -15.39 7.42 6.39
C PHE A 55 -16.80 7.23 5.80
N THR A 56 -17.28 5.99 5.85
CA THR A 56 -18.62 5.53 5.46
C THR A 56 -19.04 4.40 6.42
N PRO A 57 -20.30 3.91 6.38
CA PRO A 57 -20.73 2.81 7.26
C PRO A 57 -19.89 1.52 7.16
N ASP A 58 -19.20 1.31 6.04
CA ASP A 58 -18.40 0.11 5.75
C ASP A 58 -16.88 0.36 5.61
N THR A 59 -16.44 1.62 5.63
CA THR A 59 -15.02 1.99 5.48
C THR A 59 -14.46 2.52 6.80
N TYR A 60 -13.82 1.63 7.56
CA TYR A 60 -13.23 1.93 8.86
C TYR A 60 -11.74 2.27 8.76
N ALA A 61 -11.24 2.98 9.77
CA ALA A 61 -9.83 3.23 10.00
C ALA A 61 -9.52 3.27 11.51
N ASN A 62 -8.26 3.04 11.82
CA ASN A 62 -7.67 3.16 13.16
C ASN A 62 -6.35 3.94 13.05
N LYS A 63 -5.67 4.12 14.18
CA LYS A 63 -4.39 4.83 14.27
C LYS A 63 -3.31 4.41 13.24
N ASP A 64 -3.32 3.15 12.81
CA ASP A 64 -2.31 2.57 11.90
C ASP A 64 -2.75 2.59 10.42
N SER A 65 -4.03 2.90 10.16
CA SER A 65 -4.63 2.79 8.83
C SER A 65 -4.06 3.79 7.83
N ALA A 66 -3.78 5.02 8.28
CA ALA A 66 -3.16 6.04 7.43
C ALA A 66 -1.76 5.60 6.94
N LEU A 67 -0.94 5.04 7.84
CA LEU A 67 0.37 4.50 7.49
C LEU A 67 0.24 3.30 6.55
N ALA A 68 -0.67 2.35 6.84
CA ALA A 68 -0.90 1.19 5.99
C ALA A 68 -1.30 1.59 4.56
N ALA A 69 -2.21 2.56 4.40
CA ALA A 69 -2.63 3.08 3.10
C ALA A 69 -1.47 3.75 2.33
N ARG A 70 -0.61 4.50 3.02
CA ARG A 70 0.56 5.13 2.38
C ARG A 70 1.61 4.12 1.94
N LEU A 71 1.84 3.07 2.72
CA LEU A 71 2.74 1.97 2.34
C LEU A 71 2.17 1.18 1.15
N ALA A 72 0.86 0.94 1.13
CA ALA A 72 0.18 0.29 0.02
C ALA A 72 0.34 1.08 -1.29
N ALA A 73 0.04 2.37 -1.24
CA ALA A 73 0.20 3.27 -2.38
C ALA A 73 1.66 3.39 -2.83
N GLY A 74 2.61 3.50 -1.90
CA GLY A 74 4.04 3.63 -2.20
C GLY A 74 4.60 2.39 -2.88
N LEU A 75 4.24 1.20 -2.41
CA LEU A 75 4.59 -0.07 -3.06
C LEU A 75 4.01 -0.17 -4.48
N CYS A 76 2.76 0.26 -4.69
CA CYS A 76 2.16 0.29 -6.02
C CYS A 76 2.89 1.26 -6.96
N ALA A 77 3.22 2.47 -6.48
CA ALA A 77 3.93 3.48 -7.28
C ALA A 77 5.33 3.01 -7.68
N ASP A 78 6.09 2.43 -6.75
CA ASP A 78 7.45 1.96 -7.03
C ASP A 78 7.45 0.72 -7.91
N LEU A 79 6.47 -0.18 -7.74
CA LEU A 79 6.31 -1.33 -8.64
C LEU A 79 5.96 -0.88 -10.06
N ALA A 80 5.04 0.07 -10.20
CA ALA A 80 4.68 0.64 -11.50
C ALA A 80 5.90 1.30 -12.17
N SER A 81 6.66 2.10 -11.41
CA SER A 81 7.91 2.70 -11.89
C SER A 81 8.94 1.64 -12.31
N ALA A 82 9.13 0.58 -11.51
CA ALA A 82 10.07 -0.50 -11.82
C ALA A 82 9.70 -1.25 -13.10
N VAL A 83 8.40 -1.52 -13.32
CA VAL A 83 7.93 -2.17 -14.54
C VAL A 83 8.06 -1.25 -15.74
N TYR A 84 7.59 -0.01 -15.64
CA TYR A 84 7.65 0.97 -16.73
C TYR A 84 9.08 1.29 -17.17
N SER A 85 10.02 1.41 -16.22
CA SER A 85 11.44 1.66 -16.50
C SER A 85 12.22 0.42 -16.96
N GLY A 86 11.59 -0.74 -17.09
CA GLY A 86 12.24 -1.99 -17.48
C GLY A 86 13.14 -2.64 -16.41
N ARG A 87 13.15 -2.11 -15.18
CA ARG A 87 13.88 -2.70 -14.03
C ARG A 87 13.25 -4.00 -13.56
N ALA A 88 11.96 -4.21 -13.84
CA ALA A 88 11.23 -5.46 -13.66
C ALA A 88 10.39 -5.77 -14.90
N LYS A 89 10.29 -7.06 -15.27
CA LYS A 89 9.44 -7.48 -16.41
C LYS A 89 7.94 -7.33 -16.08
N ASN A 90 7.56 -7.60 -14.84
CA ASN A 90 6.21 -7.53 -14.32
C ASN A 90 6.27 -7.44 -12.78
N GLY A 91 5.11 -7.40 -12.13
CA GLY A 91 5.03 -7.18 -10.69
C GLY A 91 3.72 -7.62 -10.06
N PHE A 92 3.76 -7.89 -8.75
CA PHE A 92 2.58 -8.11 -7.93
C PHE A 92 2.70 -7.34 -6.61
N ALA A 93 1.78 -6.40 -6.35
CA ALA A 93 1.74 -5.62 -5.12
C ALA A 93 0.84 -6.31 -4.08
N LEU A 94 1.44 -6.91 -3.05
CA LEU A 94 0.72 -7.58 -1.96
C LEU A 94 0.35 -6.59 -0.84
N VAL A 95 -0.66 -5.74 -1.06
CA VAL A 95 -0.95 -4.55 -0.23
C VAL A 95 -2.33 -4.54 0.42
N ARG A 96 -2.48 -3.82 1.55
CA ARG A 96 -3.75 -3.47 2.25
C ARG A 96 -3.61 -2.23 3.17
N PRO A 97 -4.66 -1.41 3.33
CA PRO A 97 -5.75 -1.24 2.36
C PRO A 97 -5.18 -0.80 1.02
#